data_AF-A0A7V1SJK0-F1
#
_entry.id   AF-A0A7V1SJK0-F1
#
_cell.length_a   1.000
_cell.length_b   1.000
_cell.length_c   1.000
_cell.angle_alpha   90.00
_cell.angle_beta   90.00
_cell.angle_gamma   90.00
#
_symmetry.space_group_name_H-M   'P 1'
#
loop_
_entity.id
_entity.type
_entity.pdbx_description
1 polymer ?
#
loop_
_entity_poly.entity_id
_entity_poly.type
_entity_poly.pdbx_seq_one_letter_code
_entity_poly.pdbx_strand_id
1 'polypeptide(L)'
;MSHLSSNVFAVFRTTPEGDAHILAITNVTGGEVRLEIPLEELGVKENSWQDLIGEKHWDAQEGRIQLLLQPYDVVWLKPVREIEGKGWR
;
A
#
# COMPACT_ATOMS: atom_id res chain seq x y z
N MET A 1 -11.75 1.49 -3.53
CA MET A 1 -11.06 0.30 -4.05
C MET A 1 -12.06 -0.80 -4.34
N SER A 2 -12.19 -1.16 -5.62
CA SER A 2 -12.78 -2.43 -6.03
C SER A 2 -11.89 -3.59 -5.58
N HIS A 3 -12.49 -4.77 -5.41
CA HIS A 3 -11.85 -5.99 -4.92
C HIS A 3 -10.53 -6.32 -5.67
N LEU A 4 -9.39 -6.26 -4.97
CA LEU A 4 -8.04 -6.49 -5.54
C LEU A 4 -7.79 -7.95 -5.95
N SER A 5 -8.05 -8.89 -5.05
CA SER A 5 -7.86 -10.34 -5.26
C SER A 5 -8.51 -11.09 -4.11
N SER A 6 -9.05 -12.28 -4.38
CA SER A 6 -9.62 -13.15 -3.32
C SER A 6 -8.56 -13.75 -2.41
N ASN A 7 -7.27 -13.66 -2.80
CA ASN A 7 -6.15 -14.21 -2.06
C ASN A 7 -5.57 -13.23 -1.04
N VAL A 8 -6.09 -11.99 -1.00
CA VAL A 8 -5.68 -10.99 -0.02
C VAL A 8 -6.88 -10.36 0.66
N PHE A 9 -6.68 -9.98 1.91
CA PHE A 9 -7.52 -8.99 2.55
C PHE A 9 -6.84 -7.63 2.42
N ALA A 10 -7.53 -6.65 1.85
CA ALA A 10 -6.96 -5.32 1.62
C ALA A 10 -7.94 -4.23 2.03
N VAL A 11 -7.42 -3.20 2.70
CA VAL A 11 -8.17 -2.03 3.12
C VAL A 11 -7.37 -0.78 2.76
N PHE A 12 -8.01 0.11 2.03
CA PHE A 12 -7.50 1.46 1.78
C PHE A 12 -8.27 2.46 2.64
N ARG A 13 -7.54 3.28 3.39
CA ARG A 13 -8.08 4.33 4.24
C ARG A 13 -7.50 5.67 3.82
N THR A 14 -8.36 6.67 3.87
CA THR A 14 -8.03 8.08 3.67
C THR A 14 -8.55 8.84 4.88
N THR A 15 -7.81 9.82 5.39
CA THR A 15 -8.30 10.75 6.42
C THR A 15 -9.50 11.54 5.89
N PRO A 16 -10.40 12.02 6.76
CA PRO A 16 -11.51 12.89 6.33
C PRO A 16 -11.04 14.10 5.51
N GLU A 17 -9.85 14.62 5.82
CA GLU A 17 -9.22 15.76 5.16
C GLU A 17 -8.60 15.41 3.79
N GLY A 18 -8.44 14.12 3.47
CA GLY A 18 -7.88 13.67 2.19
C GLY A 18 -6.35 13.77 2.08
N ASP A 19 -5.66 14.06 3.19
CA ASP A 19 -4.24 14.39 3.22
C ASP A 19 -3.33 13.25 3.72
N ALA A 20 -3.92 12.15 4.21
CA ALA A 20 -3.19 11.00 4.67
C ALA A 20 -3.87 9.70 4.26
N HIS A 21 -3.05 8.76 3.78
CA HIS A 21 -3.46 7.50 3.20
C HIS A 21 -2.75 6.32 3.86
N ILE A 22 -3.48 5.23 4.06
CA ILE A 22 -2.90 3.94 4.46
C ILE A 22 -3.54 2.84 3.61
N LEU A 23 -2.69 2.04 2.99
CA LEU A 23 -3.07 0.81 2.30
C LEU A 23 -2.56 -0.39 3.11
N ALA A 24 -3.45 -1.08 3.80
CA ALA A 24 -3.12 -2.30 4.55
C ALA A 24 -3.51 -3.53 3.72
N ILE A 25 -2.57 -4.45 3.52
CA ILE A 25 -2.77 -5.67 2.74
C ILE A 25 -2.23 -6.87 3.53
N THR A 26 -3.02 -7.93 3.57
CA THR A 26 -2.64 -9.22 4.15
C THR A 26 -2.86 -10.31 3.12
N ASN A 27 -1.82 -11.08 2.82
CA ASN A 27 -1.98 -12.35 2.12
C ASN A 27 -2.72 -13.32 3.05
N VAL A 28 -3.87 -13.84 2.64
CA VAL A 28 -4.67 -14.78 3.47
C VAL A 28 -4.46 -16.24 3.08
N THR A 29 -3.44 -16.50 2.27
CA THR A 29 -3.11 -17.84 1.75
C THR A 29 -1.74 -18.32 2.22
N GLY A 30 -1.54 -19.64 2.15
CA GLY A 30 -0.24 -20.27 2.38
C GLY A 30 0.72 -20.22 1.19
N GLY A 31 0.41 -19.48 0.13
CA GLY A 31 1.22 -19.37 -1.08
C GLY A 31 1.73 -17.95 -1.32
N GLU A 32 2.68 -17.79 -2.25
CA GLU A 32 3.10 -16.46 -2.74
C GLU A 32 1.96 -15.81 -3.53
N VAL A 33 1.75 -14.50 -3.32
CA VAL A 33 0.79 -13.69 -4.06
C VAL A 33 1.48 -12.50 -4.69
N ARG A 34 1.27 -12.34 -6.00
CA ARG A 34 1.66 -11.14 -6.75
C ARG A 34 0.46 -10.22 -6.90
N LEU A 35 0.64 -8.95 -6.56
CA LEU A 35 -0.38 -7.92 -6.75
C LEU A 35 0.18 -6.78 -7.59
N GLU A 36 -0.66 -6.27 -8.48
CA GLU A 36 -0.48 -5.00 -9.14
C GLU A 36 -1.62 -4.07 -8.72
N ILE A 37 -1.26 -2.90 -8.20
CA ILE A 37 -2.24 -1.93 -7.68
C ILE A 37 -2.09 -0.63 -8.47
N PRO A 38 -3.05 -0.29 -9.36
CA PRO A 38 -3.04 0.98 -10.06
C PRO A 38 -3.21 2.15 -9.09
N LEU A 39 -2.32 3.13 -9.15
CA LEU A 39 -2.40 4.33 -8.28
C LEU A 39 -3.66 5.17 -8.55
N GLU A 40 -4.17 5.13 -9.77
CA GLU A 40 -5.42 5.81 -10.16
C GLU A 40 -6.63 5.31 -9.35
N GLU A 41 -6.67 4.02 -8.97
CA GLU A 41 -7.74 3.45 -8.14
C GLU A 41 -7.65 3.89 -6.67
N LEU A 42 -6.47 4.33 -6.24
CA LEU A 42 -6.22 4.87 -4.90
C LEU A 42 -6.50 6.37 -4.83
N GLY A 43 -6.58 7.07 -5.96
CA GLY A 43 -6.71 8.53 -5.98
C GLY A 43 -5.47 9.26 -5.46
N VAL A 44 -4.32 8.59 -5.42
CA VAL A 44 -3.05 9.10 -4.89
C VAL A 44 -2.09 9.37 -6.05
N LYS A 45 -1.41 10.52 -6.03
CA LYS A 45 -0.44 10.92 -7.09
C LYS A 45 1.00 10.51 -6.78
N GLU A 46 1.23 9.97 -5.60
CA GLU A 46 2.57 9.66 -5.11
C GLU A 46 3.04 8.28 -5.55
N ASN A 47 4.28 8.23 -6.02
CA ASN A 47 4.89 7.02 -6.55
C ASN A 47 5.70 6.26 -5.50
N SER A 48 6.21 6.94 -4.47
CA SER A 48 7.03 6.31 -3.43
C SER A 48 6.20 5.99 -2.20
N TRP A 49 6.25 4.73 -1.79
CA TRP A 49 5.49 4.16 -0.68
C TRP A 49 6.42 3.45 0.29
N GLN A 50 6.15 3.62 1.58
CA GLN A 50 6.92 3.03 2.67
C GLN A 50 6.05 2.04 3.45
N ASP A 51 6.64 0.90 3.80
CA ASP A 51 6.08 0.00 4.80
C ASP A 51 6.14 0.64 6.19
N LEU A 52 5.02 0.70 6.87
CA LEU A 52 4.92 1.24 8.23
C LEU A 52 5.24 0.19 9.30
N ILE A 53 5.14 -1.10 8.98
CA ILE A 53 5.34 -2.20 9.93
C ILE A 53 6.53 -3.09 9.58
N GLY A 54 7.05 -2.96 8.37
CA GLY A 54 8.28 -3.58 7.90
C GLY A 54 9.35 -2.56 7.54
N GLU A 55 10.40 -3.02 6.88
CA GLU A 55 11.55 -2.20 6.44
C GLU A 55 11.60 -2.02 4.92
N LYS A 56 10.50 -2.33 4.21
CA LYS A 56 10.45 -2.31 2.76
C LYS A 56 9.96 -0.97 2.22
N HIS A 57 10.47 -0.60 1.05
CA HIS A 57 10.05 0.56 0.28
C HIS A 57 9.68 0.13 -1.13
N TRP A 58 8.69 0.79 -1.72
CA TRP A 58 8.24 0.55 -3.08
C TRP A 58 8.14 1.86 -3.84
N ASP A 59 8.73 1.87 -5.03
CA ASP A 59 8.47 2.87 -6.04
C ASP A 59 7.53 2.27 -7.10
N ALA A 60 6.38 2.93 -7.28
CA ALA A 60 5.45 2.58 -8.33
C ALA A 60 6.11 2.70 -9.69
N GLN A 61 5.95 1.67 -10.51
CA GLN A 61 6.44 1.62 -11.88
C GLN A 61 5.23 1.74 -12.80
N GLU A 62 5.30 2.64 -13.78
CA GLU A 62 4.23 2.85 -14.76
C GLU A 62 2.85 3.11 -14.11
N GLY A 63 2.84 3.81 -12.97
CA GLY A 63 1.61 4.14 -12.23
C GLY A 63 1.01 2.97 -11.44
N ARG A 64 1.78 1.90 -11.19
CA ARG A 64 1.34 0.73 -10.41
C ARG A 64 2.33 0.37 -9.32
N ILE A 65 1.81 -0.01 -8.15
CA ILE A 65 2.60 -0.64 -7.10
C ILE A 65 2.65 -2.14 -7.38
N GLN A 66 3.85 -2.71 -7.48
CA GLN A 66 4.05 -4.16 -7.63
C GLN A 66 4.48 -4.76 -6.30
N LEU A 67 3.68 -5.69 -5.77
CA LEU A 67 3.94 -6.34 -4.50
C LEU A 67 4.13 -7.84 -4.69
N LEU A 68 5.17 -8.37 -4.05
CA LEU A 68 5.40 -9.79 -3.86
C LEU A 68 5.18 -10.12 -2.38
N LEU A 69 4.07 -10.77 -2.07
CA LEU A 69 3.71 -11.17 -0.71
C LEU A 69 4.04 -12.65 -0.52
N GLN A 70 4.87 -12.96 0.47
CA GLN A 70 5.09 -14.33 0.92
C GLN A 70 3.85 -14.87 1.65
N PRO A 71 3.77 -16.19 1.91
CA PRO A 71 2.66 -16.78 2.65
C PRO A 71 2.36 -16.03 3.95
N TYR A 72 1.12 -15.58 4.10
CA TYR A 72 0.65 -14.81 5.27
C TYR A 72 1.34 -13.46 5.53
N ASP A 73 2.09 -12.91 4.56
CA ASP A 73 2.70 -11.58 4.69
C ASP A 73 1.65 -10.50 4.94
N VAL A 74 2.06 -9.51 5.73
CA VAL A 74 1.30 -8.29 6.01
C VAL A 74 2.16 -7.10 5.60
N VAL A 75 1.58 -6.15 4.87
CA VAL A 75 2.25 -4.91 4.45
C VAL A 75 1.32 -3.72 4.67
N TRP A 76 1.85 -2.63 5.24
CA TRP A 76 1.09 -1.41 5.48
C TRP A 76 1.79 -0.27 4.76
N LEU A 77 1.25 0.14 3.62
CA LEU A 77 1.87 1.14 2.77
C LEU A 77 1.31 2.53 3.06
N LYS A 78 2.22 3.49 3.11
CA LYS A 78 1.88 4.91 3.15
C LYS A 78 2.75 5.70 2.17
N PRO A 79 2.22 6.71 1.48
CA PRO A 79 3.03 7.59 0.63
C PRO A 79 4.15 8.26 1.45
N VAL A 80 5.38 8.18 0.95
CA VAL A 80 6.58 8.69 1.67
C VAL A 80 6.44 10.16 2.04
N ARG A 81 5.90 10.99 1.14
CA ARG A 81 5.69 12.43 1.39
C ARG A 81 4.79 12.72 2.60
N GLU A 82 3.84 11.84 2.90
CA GLU A 82 2.90 12.00 4.02
C GLU A 82 3.51 11.53 5.36
N ILE A 83 4.70 10.94 5.32
CA ILE A 83 5.50 10.57 6.49
C ILE A 83 6.47 11.71 6.81
N GLU A 84 7.20 12.19 5.80
CA GLU A 84 8.17 13.29 5.92
C GLU A 84 7.53 14.62 6.33
N GLY A 85 6.26 14.85 5.95
CA GLY A 85 5.50 16.04 6.34
C GLY A 85 5.07 16.09 7.82
N LYS A 86 5.22 14.99 8.58
CA LYS A 86 4.92 14.92 10.02
C LYS A 86 6.20 14.84 10.84
N GLY A 87 7.03 15.89 10.76
CA GLY A 87 8.01 16.15 11.80
C GLY A 87 7.28 16.26 13.14
N TRP A 88 7.55 15.35 14.07
CA TRP A 88 7.09 15.49 15.44
C TRP A 88 7.63 16.83 15.98
N ARG A 89 6.72 17.78 16.21
CA ARG A 89 7.01 19.00 16.97
C ARG A 89 6.90 18.70 18.45
#